data_AF-A0A522WMU2-F1
#
_entry.id   AF-A0A522WMU2-F1
#
_cell.length_a   1.000
_cell.length_b   1.000
_cell.length_c   1.000
_cell.angle_alpha   90.00
_cell.angle_beta   90.00
_cell.angle_gamma   90.00
#
_symmetry.space_group_name_H-M   'P 1'
#
loop_
_entity.id
_entity.type
_entity.pdbx_description
1 polymer ?
#
loop_
_entity_poly.entity_id
_entity_poly.type
_entity_poly.pdbx_seq_one_letter_code
_entity_poly.pdbx_strand_id
1 'polypeptide(L)'
;MTSEPPSSPSPCAIDRSVRAGRLRQSLERLGFADEANDPGMVAGLLQMKIALMGNMNNAFFAFARYLADLGLDTTLLTFPFEISHFLPECDTYQTGHGVTIRQLPWTHVMAAESDWLYSHVSEFDYIFGCGLSVAFMARIGLDLDVFFPYGSDLYEYPFLWSDDGDYDKHRDPSRYFFGKWQAAGLAHCRAIWSYDSFVDAEVAKIVNDANIVEMHAPFVHAPSYQGQNLAATIAQSPFSPRFQDIRR
;
A
#
# COMPACT_ATOMS: atom_id res chain seq x y z
N MET A 1 4.79 31.24 -11.32
CA MET A 1 5.74 30.44 -12.11
C MET A 1 6.35 29.42 -11.17
N THR A 2 5.73 28.25 -11.07
CA THR A 2 6.26 27.11 -10.31
C THR A 2 7.19 26.37 -11.25
N SER A 3 8.50 26.44 -11.02
CA SER A 3 9.47 25.63 -11.76
C SER A 3 9.14 24.16 -11.55
N GLU A 4 9.01 23.40 -12.64
CA GLU A 4 8.89 21.95 -12.56
C GLU A 4 10.07 21.38 -11.76
N PRO A 5 9.83 20.47 -10.80
CA PRO A 5 10.91 19.82 -10.08
C PRO A 5 11.79 19.05 -11.08
N PRO A 6 13.12 19.04 -10.89
CA PRO A 6 14.04 18.31 -11.76
C PRO A 6 13.63 16.83 -11.80
N SER A 7 13.58 16.25 -12.99
CA SER A 7 13.32 14.82 -13.18
C SER A 7 14.32 14.02 -12.36
N SER A 8 13.84 13.27 -11.38
CA SER A 8 14.66 12.38 -10.57
C SER A 8 15.34 11.36 -11.49
N PRO A 9 16.63 11.04 -11.28
CA PRO A 9 17.32 10.02 -12.06
C PRO A 9 16.55 8.70 -11.97
N SER A 10 16.42 8.00 -13.10
CA SER A 10 15.66 6.76 -13.19
C SER A 10 16.14 5.77 -12.11
N PRO A 11 15.27 5.25 -11.24
CA PRO A 11 15.64 4.70 -9.92
C PRO A 11 16.46 3.40 -9.97
N CYS A 12 16.71 2.83 -11.14
CA CYS A 12 17.35 1.54 -11.23
C CYS A 12 18.16 1.41 -12.53
N ALA A 13 19.45 1.75 -12.47
CA ALA A 13 20.41 1.44 -13.52
C ALA A 13 20.75 -0.07 -13.61
N ILE A 14 19.93 -0.94 -12.99
CA ILE A 14 20.12 -2.38 -13.09
C ILE A 14 19.74 -2.83 -14.49
N ASP A 15 20.66 -3.53 -15.13
CA ASP A 15 20.49 -4.09 -16.46
C ASP A 15 19.21 -4.94 -16.57
N ARG A 16 18.48 -4.80 -17.69
CA ARG A 16 17.20 -5.47 -17.91
C ARG A 16 17.31 -7.00 -17.82
N SER A 17 18.43 -7.58 -18.26
CA SER A 17 18.65 -9.03 -18.17
C SER A 17 18.78 -9.50 -16.72
N VAL A 18 19.40 -8.69 -15.86
CA VAL A 18 19.54 -8.97 -14.42
C VAL A 18 18.18 -8.93 -13.73
N ARG A 19 17.36 -7.91 -14.03
CA ARG A 19 15.97 -7.81 -13.51
C ARG A 19 15.15 -9.05 -13.92
N ALA A 20 15.22 -9.44 -15.20
CA ALA A 20 14.53 -10.62 -15.69
C ALA A 20 14.98 -11.91 -14.99
N GLY A 21 16.28 -12.10 -14.77
CA GLY A 21 16.80 -13.26 -14.04
C GLY A 21 16.26 -13.36 -12.60
N ARG A 22 16.23 -12.23 -11.88
CA ARG A 22 15.70 -12.18 -10.50
C ARG A 22 14.21 -12.46 -10.44
N LEU A 23 13.44 -11.89 -11.38
CA LEU A 23 11.99 -12.11 -11.44
C LEU A 23 11.68 -13.58 -11.71
N ARG A 24 12.35 -14.21 -12.68
CA ARG A 24 12.18 -15.64 -12.98
C ARG A 24 12.44 -16.53 -11.75
N GLN A 25 13.59 -16.35 -11.11
CA GLN A 25 13.94 -17.14 -9.92
C GLN A 25 12.91 -16.97 -8.80
N SER A 26 12.29 -15.80 -8.70
CA SER A 26 11.29 -15.53 -7.67
C SER A 26 9.94 -16.15 -8.02
N LEU A 27 9.51 -16.06 -9.28
CA LEU A 27 8.33 -16.75 -9.79
C LEU A 27 8.45 -18.27 -9.59
N GLU A 28 9.58 -18.87 -9.95
CA GLU A 28 9.85 -20.30 -9.71
C GLU A 28 9.73 -20.67 -8.23
N ARG A 29 10.32 -19.88 -7.33
CA ARG A 29 10.26 -20.10 -5.87
C ARG A 29 8.84 -20.00 -5.32
N LEU A 30 8.01 -19.17 -5.94
CA LEU A 30 6.60 -18.98 -5.59
C LEU A 30 5.68 -20.03 -6.24
N GLY A 31 6.23 -20.95 -7.04
CA GLY A 31 5.46 -22.02 -7.70
C GLY A 31 4.94 -21.66 -9.09
N PHE A 32 5.32 -20.50 -9.65
CA PHE A 32 4.95 -20.02 -10.98
C PHE A 32 6.02 -20.36 -12.01
N ALA A 33 6.36 -21.65 -12.11
CA ALA A 33 7.48 -22.12 -12.95
C ALA A 33 7.18 -21.94 -14.44
N ASP A 34 5.92 -22.09 -14.87
CA ASP A 34 5.52 -21.92 -16.27
C ASP A 34 5.62 -20.44 -16.67
N GLU A 35 5.14 -19.54 -15.82
CA GLU A 35 5.22 -18.09 -16.02
C GLU A 35 6.67 -17.59 -15.98
N ALA A 36 7.53 -18.18 -15.15
CA ALA A 36 8.95 -17.87 -15.12
C ALA A 36 9.64 -18.23 -16.45
N ASN A 37 9.19 -19.30 -17.11
CA ASN A 37 9.75 -19.76 -18.37
C ASN A 37 9.16 -19.05 -19.59
N ASP A 38 8.03 -18.35 -19.46
CA ASP A 38 7.45 -17.53 -20.51
C ASP A 38 8.17 -16.16 -20.61
N PRO A 39 8.95 -15.91 -21.68
CA PRO A 39 9.66 -14.64 -21.84
C PRO A 39 8.72 -13.45 -22.04
N GLY A 40 7.55 -13.66 -22.63
CA GLY A 40 6.53 -12.63 -22.85
C GLY A 40 5.91 -12.18 -21.54
N MET A 41 5.55 -13.13 -20.66
CA MET A 41 5.04 -12.84 -19.33
C MET A 41 6.05 -12.05 -18.49
N VAL A 42 7.30 -12.52 -18.41
CA VAL A 42 8.36 -11.83 -17.66
C VAL A 42 8.62 -10.43 -18.23
N ALA A 43 8.68 -10.28 -19.55
CA ALA A 43 8.88 -8.98 -20.19
C ALA A 43 7.71 -8.01 -19.97
N GLY A 44 6.48 -8.53 -19.89
CA GLY A 44 5.28 -7.78 -19.55
C GLY A 44 5.31 -7.29 -18.11
N LEU A 45 5.57 -8.20 -17.15
CA LEU A 45 5.67 -7.85 -15.73
C LEU A 45 6.72 -6.76 -15.46
N LEU A 46 7.87 -6.83 -16.13
CA LEU A 46 8.94 -5.83 -16.00
C LEU A 46 8.59 -4.43 -16.55
N GLN A 47 7.55 -4.33 -17.37
CA GLN A 47 7.04 -3.07 -17.90
C GLN A 47 5.93 -2.46 -17.04
N MET A 48 5.35 -3.23 -16.12
CA MET A 48 4.28 -2.75 -15.27
C MET A 48 4.79 -1.72 -14.27
N LYS A 49 4.02 -0.65 -14.10
CA LYS A 49 4.19 0.37 -13.07
C LYS A 49 3.28 0.07 -11.90
N ILE A 50 3.87 -0.12 -10.73
CA ILE A 50 3.16 -0.48 -9.50
C ILE A 50 3.23 0.69 -8.52
N ALA A 51 2.07 1.12 -8.02
CA ALA A 51 1.99 2.06 -6.90
C ALA A 51 1.57 1.35 -5.62
N LEU A 52 2.18 1.76 -4.51
CA LEU A 52 1.73 1.46 -3.16
C LEU A 52 1.36 2.78 -2.49
N MET A 53 0.09 2.97 -2.16
CA MET A 53 -0.46 4.23 -1.65
C MET A 53 -0.72 4.17 -0.14
N GLY A 54 -0.05 5.09 0.57
CA GLY A 54 0.04 5.12 2.03
C GLY A 54 1.24 4.32 2.54
N ASN A 55 1.64 4.54 3.78
CA ASN A 55 2.69 3.73 4.42
C ASN A 55 2.41 3.37 5.88
N MET A 56 1.15 3.14 6.23
CA MET A 56 0.74 2.78 7.59
C MET A 56 1.57 1.58 8.11
N ASN A 57 2.14 1.72 9.31
CA ASN A 57 3.04 0.72 9.92
C ASN A 57 4.26 0.34 9.08
N ASN A 58 4.68 1.19 8.14
CA ASN A 58 5.84 0.96 7.27
C ASN A 58 5.72 -0.26 6.34
N ALA A 59 4.53 -0.88 6.27
CA ALA A 59 4.34 -2.14 5.57
C ALA A 59 4.55 -1.97 4.06
N PHE A 60 4.08 -0.85 3.49
CA PHE A 60 4.17 -0.61 2.05
C PHE A 60 5.57 -0.22 1.61
N PHE A 61 6.37 0.42 2.46
CA PHE A 61 7.78 0.64 2.12
C PHE A 61 8.55 -0.69 2.09
N ALA A 62 8.36 -1.56 3.09
CA ALA A 62 8.94 -2.90 3.08
C ALA A 62 8.49 -3.70 1.85
N PHE A 63 7.20 -3.64 1.51
CA PHE A 63 6.66 -4.32 0.34
C PHE A 63 7.18 -3.73 -0.98
N ALA A 64 7.28 -2.40 -1.07
CA ALA A 64 7.82 -1.73 -2.24
C ALA A 64 9.29 -2.12 -2.50
N ARG A 65 10.09 -2.25 -1.44
CA ARG A 65 11.48 -2.73 -1.56
C ARG A 65 11.54 -4.16 -2.09
N TYR A 66 10.67 -5.03 -1.58
CA TYR A 66 10.58 -6.40 -2.08
C TYR A 66 10.27 -6.43 -3.59
N LEU A 67 9.28 -5.66 -4.05
CA LEU A 67 8.92 -5.58 -5.48
C LEU A 67 10.04 -4.96 -6.32
N ALA A 68 10.72 -3.93 -5.81
CA ALA A 68 11.88 -3.33 -6.48
C ALA A 68 13.06 -4.32 -6.58
N ASP A 69 13.29 -5.17 -5.57
CA ASP A 69 14.32 -6.22 -5.58
C ASP A 69 14.05 -7.30 -6.63
N LEU A 70 12.76 -7.59 -6.90
CA LEU A 70 12.32 -8.40 -8.05
C LEU A 70 12.56 -7.71 -9.40
N GLY A 71 12.94 -6.44 -9.38
CA GLY A 71 13.14 -5.63 -10.56
C GLY A 71 11.83 -5.12 -11.15
N LEU A 72 10.78 -4.87 -10.36
CA LEU A 72 9.54 -4.24 -10.83
C LEU A 72 9.62 -2.71 -10.68
N ASP A 73 8.99 -1.96 -11.59
CA ASP A 73 8.92 -0.50 -11.49
C ASP A 73 7.93 -0.09 -10.40
N THR A 74 8.46 0.21 -9.22
CA THR A 74 7.67 0.35 -8.00
C THR A 74 7.80 1.76 -7.42
N THR A 75 6.65 2.39 -7.18
CA THR A 75 6.55 3.69 -6.54
C THR A 75 5.76 3.60 -5.23
N LEU A 76 6.35 4.11 -4.15
CA LEU A 76 5.63 4.38 -2.90
C LEU A 76 5.06 5.79 -2.95
N LEU A 77 3.73 5.90 -2.89
CA LEU A 77 2.99 7.16 -2.81
C LEU A 77 2.64 7.45 -1.35
N THR A 78 3.28 8.45 -0.74
CA THR A 78 3.06 8.79 0.67
C THR A 78 2.11 9.98 0.82
N PHE A 79 1.32 10.01 1.89
CA PHE A 79 0.52 11.19 2.23
C PHE A 79 1.38 12.26 2.94
N PRO A 80 1.00 13.55 2.87
CA PRO A 80 1.70 14.62 3.58
C PRO A 80 1.49 14.56 5.11
N PHE A 81 0.50 13.80 5.56
CA PHE A 81 0.17 13.59 6.97
C PHE A 81 0.55 12.18 7.47
N GLU A 82 1.42 11.46 6.74
CA GLU A 82 1.97 10.21 7.26
C GLU A 82 2.61 10.44 8.63
N ILE A 83 2.39 9.50 9.55
CA ILE A 83 2.99 9.59 10.87
C ILE A 83 4.51 9.46 10.71
N SER A 84 5.27 10.32 11.39
CA SER A 84 6.73 10.42 11.19
C SER A 84 7.47 9.09 11.31
N HIS A 85 7.06 8.19 12.21
CA HIS A 85 7.68 6.88 12.39
C HIS A 85 7.26 5.83 11.35
N PHE A 86 6.29 6.15 10.50
CA PHE A 86 5.91 5.39 9.31
C PHE A 86 6.58 5.94 8.04
N LEU A 87 7.46 6.92 8.14
CA LEU A 87 8.22 7.36 6.98
C LEU A 87 9.26 6.31 6.59
N PRO A 88 9.55 6.13 5.28
CA PRO A 88 10.56 5.19 4.79
C PRO A 88 11.90 5.26 5.52
N GLU A 89 12.34 6.47 5.87
CA GLU A 89 13.59 6.75 6.58
C GLU A 89 13.66 6.12 7.98
N CYS A 90 12.52 5.71 8.53
CA CYS A 90 12.44 5.00 9.81
C CYS A 90 12.57 3.48 9.67
N ASP A 91 12.47 2.90 8.47
CA ASP A 91 12.62 1.44 8.25
C ASP A 91 14.02 1.01 7.80
N THR A 92 14.80 1.94 7.27
CA THR A 92 16.07 1.63 6.59
C THR A 92 17.18 2.55 7.07
N TYR A 93 18.38 1.98 7.19
CA TYR A 93 19.61 2.73 7.48
C TYR A 93 20.38 3.12 6.22
N GLN A 94 19.96 2.64 5.04
CA GLN A 94 20.67 2.84 3.78
C GLN A 94 19.88 3.71 2.80
N THR A 95 20.62 4.55 2.06
CA THR A 95 20.14 5.25 0.86
C THR A 95 20.23 4.33 -0.36
N GLY A 96 19.26 4.40 -1.29
CA GLY A 96 19.34 3.67 -2.57
C GLY A 96 18.63 2.32 -2.63
N HIS A 97 17.41 2.23 -2.11
CA HIS A 97 16.59 1.00 -2.05
C HIS A 97 15.83 0.68 -3.35
N GLY A 98 16.12 1.35 -4.47
CA GLY A 98 15.48 1.10 -5.77
C GLY A 98 13.98 1.43 -5.87
N VAL A 99 13.36 1.93 -4.80
CA VAL A 99 11.96 2.37 -4.77
C VAL A 99 11.89 3.86 -5.06
N THR A 100 11.01 4.26 -5.97
CA THR A 100 10.67 5.68 -6.12
C THR A 100 9.74 6.08 -4.99
N ILE A 101 10.06 7.10 -4.21
CA ILE A 101 9.15 7.66 -3.21
C ILE A 101 8.61 8.98 -3.75
N ARG A 102 7.28 9.13 -3.79
CA ARG A 102 6.61 10.39 -4.17
C ARG A 102 5.61 10.75 -3.09
N GLN A 103 5.73 11.95 -2.55
CA GLN A 103 4.70 12.47 -1.66
C GLN A 103 3.54 13.00 -2.49
N LEU A 104 2.35 12.48 -2.24
CA LEU A 104 1.11 13.00 -2.79
C LEU A 104 0.83 14.37 -2.14
N PRO A 105 0.33 15.34 -2.92
CA PRO A 105 -0.01 16.65 -2.37
C PRO A 105 -1.37 16.67 -1.64
N TRP A 106 -1.90 15.51 -1.27
CA TRP A 106 -3.27 15.34 -0.82
C TRP A 106 -3.34 15.48 0.69
N THR A 107 -3.79 16.63 1.19
CA THR A 107 -3.89 16.86 2.63
C THR A 107 -5.23 16.40 3.20
N HIS A 108 -6.26 16.33 2.37
CA HIS A 108 -7.62 15.96 2.79
C HIS A 108 -8.43 15.45 1.61
N VAL A 109 -9.30 14.46 1.85
CA VAL A 109 -10.12 13.83 0.80
C VAL A 109 -10.98 14.82 0.04
N MET A 110 -11.39 15.95 0.65
CA MET A 110 -12.21 16.99 -0.01
C MET A 110 -11.40 18.09 -0.72
N ALA A 111 -10.11 18.27 -0.40
CA ALA A 111 -9.43 19.55 -0.63
C ALA A 111 -8.84 19.71 -2.05
N ALA A 112 -8.58 18.61 -2.75
CA ALA A 112 -7.87 18.64 -4.02
C ALA A 112 -8.83 18.46 -5.22
N GLU A 113 -8.47 19.05 -6.37
CA GLU A 113 -9.20 18.93 -7.63
C GLU A 113 -9.03 17.53 -8.24
N SER A 114 -10.12 16.89 -8.63
CA SER A 114 -10.11 15.48 -9.07
C SER A 114 -9.20 15.21 -10.28
N ASP A 115 -9.17 16.10 -11.28
CA ASP A 115 -8.33 15.92 -12.48
C ASP A 115 -6.84 15.94 -12.13
N TRP A 116 -6.47 16.81 -11.19
CA TRP A 116 -5.11 16.91 -10.71
C TRP A 116 -4.74 15.72 -9.82
N LEU A 117 -5.66 15.24 -8.99
CA LEU A 117 -5.46 14.00 -8.23
C LEU A 117 -5.23 12.81 -9.17
N TYR A 118 -6.07 12.68 -10.19
CA TYR A 118 -6.02 11.63 -11.20
C TYR A 118 -4.67 11.60 -11.94
N SER A 119 -4.09 12.76 -12.27
CA SER A 119 -2.81 12.82 -12.98
C SER A 119 -1.63 12.25 -12.19
N HIS A 120 -1.73 12.13 -10.86
CA HIS A 120 -0.66 11.59 -10.02
C HIS A 120 -0.68 10.06 -9.91
N VAL A 121 -1.79 9.42 -10.33
CA VAL A 121 -2.01 7.98 -10.11
C VAL A 121 -2.38 7.22 -11.38
N SER A 122 -2.87 7.89 -12.41
CA SER A 122 -3.31 7.25 -13.66
C SER A 122 -2.19 6.64 -14.50
N GLU A 123 -0.93 6.88 -14.15
CA GLU A 123 0.21 6.25 -14.84
C GLU A 123 0.53 4.83 -14.36
N PHE A 124 -0.08 4.35 -13.28
CA PHE A 124 0.19 3.05 -12.70
C PHE A 124 -0.77 1.99 -13.27
N ASP A 125 -0.22 0.81 -13.58
CA ASP A 125 -0.99 -0.33 -14.07
C ASP A 125 -1.64 -1.11 -12.91
N TYR A 126 -1.01 -1.06 -11.73
CA TYR A 126 -1.48 -1.71 -10.50
C TYR A 126 -1.31 -0.80 -9.28
N ILE A 127 -2.34 -0.72 -8.45
CA ILE A 127 -2.35 0.14 -7.26
C ILE A 127 -2.76 -0.66 -6.02
N PHE A 128 -1.82 -0.77 -5.09
CA PHE A 128 -2.03 -1.27 -3.74
C PHE A 128 -2.34 -0.08 -2.83
N GLY A 129 -3.34 -0.19 -1.96
CA GLY A 129 -3.75 0.92 -1.09
C GLY A 129 -3.99 0.49 0.35
N CYS A 130 -3.79 1.41 1.28
CA CYS A 130 -4.25 1.26 2.66
C CYS A 130 -4.87 2.55 3.24
N GLY A 131 -5.53 2.44 4.39
CA GLY A 131 -6.05 3.61 5.10
C GLY A 131 -7.02 4.43 4.23
N LEU A 132 -6.72 5.71 4.08
CA LEU A 132 -7.52 6.66 3.33
C LEU A 132 -7.45 6.49 1.80
N SER A 133 -6.51 5.70 1.28
CA SER A 133 -6.30 5.55 -0.17
C SER A 133 -7.57 5.12 -0.90
N VAL A 134 -8.35 4.21 -0.32
CA VAL A 134 -9.58 3.70 -0.93
C VAL A 134 -10.63 4.79 -1.11
N ALA A 135 -10.78 5.70 -0.13
CA ALA A 135 -11.65 6.86 -0.26
C ALA A 135 -11.15 7.87 -1.29
N PHE A 136 -9.84 8.12 -1.35
CA PHE A 136 -9.25 9.02 -2.35
C PHE A 136 -9.48 8.50 -3.78
N MET A 137 -9.23 7.21 -4.00
CA MET A 137 -9.41 6.56 -5.30
C MET A 137 -10.88 6.58 -5.74
N ALA A 138 -11.80 6.21 -4.86
CA ALA A 138 -13.23 6.27 -5.13
C ALA A 138 -13.70 7.69 -5.49
N ARG A 139 -13.17 8.72 -4.82
CA ARG A 139 -13.51 10.12 -5.10
C ARG A 139 -13.12 10.55 -6.52
N ILE A 140 -12.02 10.02 -7.05
CA ILE A 140 -11.51 10.34 -8.39
C ILE A 140 -11.98 9.35 -9.47
N GLY A 141 -12.87 8.42 -9.11
CA GLY A 141 -13.41 7.43 -10.03
C GLY A 141 -12.40 6.38 -10.49
N LEU A 142 -11.42 6.06 -9.64
CA LEU A 142 -10.48 4.97 -9.85
C LEU A 142 -10.65 3.89 -8.79
N ASP A 143 -10.35 2.65 -9.18
CA ASP A 143 -10.40 1.50 -8.29
C ASP A 143 -9.00 1.16 -7.77
N LEU A 144 -8.94 0.54 -6.58
CA LEU A 144 -7.74 -0.11 -6.08
C LEU A 144 -7.74 -1.58 -6.51
N ASP A 145 -6.57 -2.08 -6.93
CA ASP A 145 -6.40 -3.50 -7.21
C ASP A 145 -6.41 -4.33 -5.94
N VAL A 146 -5.69 -3.87 -4.91
CA VAL A 146 -5.58 -4.55 -3.63
C VAL A 146 -5.65 -3.55 -2.50
N PHE A 147 -6.60 -3.72 -1.59
CA PHE A 147 -6.72 -2.91 -0.38
C PHE A 147 -6.24 -3.66 0.87
N PHE A 148 -5.47 -2.96 1.71
CA PHE A 148 -4.89 -3.45 2.96
C PHE A 148 -5.50 -2.63 4.10
N PRO A 149 -6.56 -3.13 4.74
CA PRO A 149 -7.23 -2.45 5.83
C PRO A 149 -6.38 -2.45 7.10
N TYR A 150 -6.45 -1.34 7.83
CA TYR A 150 -5.93 -1.18 9.17
C TYR A 150 -7.07 -0.84 10.14
N GLY A 151 -7.61 -1.85 10.81
CA GLY A 151 -8.62 -1.68 11.86
C GLY A 151 -9.87 -0.95 11.36
N SER A 152 -10.03 0.30 11.78
CA SER A 152 -11.19 1.17 11.51
C SER A 152 -11.53 1.34 10.03
N ASP A 153 -10.58 1.06 9.13
CA ASP A 153 -10.76 1.10 7.68
C ASP A 153 -11.94 0.26 7.18
N LEU A 154 -12.26 -0.85 7.86
CA LEU A 154 -13.38 -1.74 7.51
C LEU A 154 -14.63 -1.52 8.35
N TYR A 155 -14.50 -1.41 9.67
CA TYR A 155 -15.65 -1.48 10.58
C TYR A 155 -16.15 -0.13 11.10
N GLU A 156 -15.43 0.97 10.89
CA GLU A 156 -15.81 2.29 11.40
C GLU A 156 -15.94 3.32 10.28
N TYR A 157 -14.84 3.56 9.55
CA TYR A 157 -14.78 4.59 8.51
C TYR A 157 -15.83 4.44 7.41
N PRO A 158 -16.11 3.23 6.89
CA PRO A 158 -17.14 3.04 5.88
C PRO A 158 -18.55 3.30 6.38
N PHE A 159 -18.78 3.49 7.68
CA PHE A 159 -20.11 3.65 8.29
C PHE A 159 -20.33 5.03 8.90
N LEU A 160 -19.35 5.94 8.80
CA LEU A 160 -19.46 7.34 9.27
C LEU A 160 -20.58 8.16 8.58
N TRP A 161 -21.27 7.58 7.60
CA TRP A 161 -22.42 8.18 6.92
C TRP A 161 -23.78 7.64 7.37
N SER A 162 -23.81 6.56 8.17
CA SER A 162 -25.05 5.91 8.61
C SER A 162 -25.74 6.68 9.74
N ASP A 163 -27.08 6.70 9.74
CA ASP A 163 -27.91 7.42 10.72
C ASP A 163 -27.97 6.72 12.09
N ASP A 164 -27.38 5.51 12.23
CA ASP A 164 -27.36 4.74 13.48
C ASP A 164 -26.36 5.29 14.51
N GLY A 165 -25.52 6.26 14.11
CA GLY A 165 -24.66 7.03 15.00
C GLY A 165 -25.26 8.39 15.36
N ASP A 166 -24.81 8.96 16.47
CA ASP A 166 -25.17 10.30 16.98
C ASP A 166 -24.62 11.45 16.09
N TYR A 167 -24.44 11.19 14.79
CA TYR A 167 -23.69 12.04 13.87
C TYR A 167 -24.59 12.89 12.98
N ASP A 168 -24.52 14.20 13.17
CA ASP A 168 -25.20 15.18 12.34
C ASP A 168 -24.35 15.51 11.11
N LYS A 169 -24.73 14.98 9.93
CA LYS A 169 -24.08 15.27 8.64
C LYS A 169 -24.01 16.76 8.29
N HIS A 170 -24.83 17.61 8.92
CA HIS A 170 -24.79 19.05 8.73
C HIS A 170 -23.68 19.72 9.57
N ARG A 171 -23.20 19.06 10.64
CA ARG A 171 -22.11 19.57 11.48
C ARG A 171 -20.74 19.31 10.88
N ASP A 172 -20.57 18.18 10.20
CA ASP A 172 -19.28 17.81 9.62
C ASP A 172 -19.47 17.02 8.31
N PRO A 173 -19.73 17.74 7.19
CA PRO A 173 -19.91 17.09 5.89
C PRO A 173 -18.66 16.31 5.45
N SER A 174 -17.48 16.63 5.99
CA SER A 174 -16.23 15.99 5.59
C SER A 174 -16.21 14.50 5.94
N ARG A 175 -16.61 14.11 7.16
CA ARG A 175 -16.66 12.68 7.51
C ARG A 175 -17.80 11.96 6.81
N TYR A 176 -18.93 12.63 6.58
CA TYR A 176 -20.04 12.04 5.82
C TYR A 176 -19.61 11.62 4.42
N PHE A 177 -18.97 12.54 3.68
CA PHE A 177 -18.48 12.22 2.34
C PHE A 177 -17.29 11.26 2.37
N PHE A 178 -16.39 11.40 3.35
CA PHE A 178 -15.31 10.45 3.55
C PHE A 178 -15.83 9.02 3.73
N GLY A 179 -16.79 8.79 4.64
CA GLY A 179 -17.35 7.47 4.86
C GLY A 179 -18.05 6.91 3.62
N LYS A 180 -18.75 7.77 2.87
CA LYS A 180 -19.34 7.38 1.57
C LYS A 180 -18.30 6.93 0.55
N TRP A 181 -17.21 7.67 0.39
CA TRP A 181 -16.16 7.28 -0.56
C TRP A 181 -15.37 6.08 -0.07
N GLN A 182 -15.14 5.95 1.24
CA GLN A 182 -14.52 4.77 1.83
C GLN A 182 -15.37 3.53 1.51
N ALA A 183 -16.69 3.59 1.76
CA ALA A 183 -17.61 2.50 1.44
C ALA A 183 -17.66 2.20 -0.08
N ALA A 184 -17.76 3.24 -0.91
CA ALA A 184 -17.80 3.08 -2.37
C ALA A 184 -16.51 2.43 -2.89
N GLY A 185 -15.34 2.88 -2.44
CA GLY A 185 -14.07 2.32 -2.88
C GLY A 185 -13.90 0.86 -2.44
N LEU A 186 -14.30 0.52 -1.21
CA LEU A 186 -14.29 -0.86 -0.73
C LEU A 186 -15.16 -1.79 -1.59
N ALA A 187 -16.31 -1.32 -2.05
CA ALA A 187 -17.22 -2.08 -2.91
C ALA A 187 -16.65 -2.36 -4.32
N HIS A 188 -15.62 -1.60 -4.73
CA HIS A 188 -15.02 -1.69 -6.06
C HIS A 188 -13.56 -2.19 -6.03
N CYS A 189 -13.00 -2.46 -4.84
CA CYS A 189 -11.69 -3.10 -4.74
C CYS A 189 -11.72 -4.50 -5.35
N ARG A 190 -10.75 -4.81 -6.22
CA ARG A 190 -10.64 -6.14 -6.83
C ARG A 190 -10.32 -7.23 -5.81
N ALA A 191 -9.48 -6.90 -4.84
CA ALA A 191 -9.16 -7.73 -3.69
C ALA A 191 -9.02 -6.91 -2.41
N ILE A 192 -9.42 -7.49 -1.29
CA ILE A 192 -9.24 -6.91 0.04
C ILE A 192 -8.48 -7.93 0.88
N TRP A 193 -7.32 -7.54 1.38
CA TRP A 193 -6.47 -8.44 2.13
C TRP A 193 -6.81 -8.34 3.61
N SER A 194 -7.61 -9.27 4.14
CA SER A 194 -8.14 -9.20 5.51
C SER A 194 -7.78 -10.44 6.33
N TYR A 195 -7.80 -10.32 7.65
CA TYR A 195 -7.84 -11.50 8.53
C TYR A 195 -9.28 -11.97 8.62
N ASP A 196 -9.46 -13.29 8.63
CA ASP A 196 -10.77 -13.98 8.61
C ASP A 196 -11.74 -13.47 9.69
N SER A 197 -11.22 -12.95 10.80
CA SER A 197 -12.02 -12.45 11.92
C SER A 197 -12.58 -11.03 11.77
N PHE A 198 -12.25 -10.26 10.73
CA PHE A 198 -12.64 -8.84 10.62
C PHE A 198 -13.82 -8.54 9.70
N VAL A 199 -14.27 -9.51 8.88
CA VAL A 199 -15.42 -9.30 8.01
C VAL A 199 -16.68 -9.78 8.72
N ASP A 200 -17.28 -8.88 9.49
CA ASP A 200 -18.59 -9.14 10.08
C ASP A 200 -19.73 -8.93 9.05
N ALA A 201 -20.95 -9.16 9.51
CA ALA A 201 -22.15 -9.01 8.68
C ALA A 201 -22.38 -7.58 8.17
N GLU A 202 -21.83 -6.54 8.83
CA GLU A 202 -21.94 -5.16 8.37
C GLU A 202 -20.91 -4.87 7.28
N VAL A 203 -19.65 -5.25 7.49
CA VAL A 203 -18.59 -5.10 6.48
C VAL A 203 -18.98 -5.84 5.20
N ALA A 204 -19.53 -7.06 5.33
CA ALA A 204 -19.99 -7.88 4.21
C ALA A 204 -21.04 -7.18 3.31
N LYS A 205 -21.80 -6.20 3.84
CA LYS A 205 -22.78 -5.42 3.04
C LYS A 205 -22.10 -4.45 2.07
N ILE A 206 -20.86 -4.04 2.37
CA ILE A 206 -20.14 -3.03 1.59
C ILE A 206 -19.19 -3.68 0.60
N VAL A 207 -18.42 -4.69 1.02
CA VAL A 207 -17.35 -5.26 0.19
C VAL A 207 -17.84 -6.11 -1.00
N ASN A 208 -19.16 -6.33 -1.14
CA ASN A 208 -19.85 -6.84 -2.35
C ASN A 208 -19.08 -7.90 -3.17
N ASP A 209 -18.97 -9.12 -2.65
CA ASP A 209 -18.23 -10.24 -3.27
C ASP A 209 -16.77 -9.93 -3.68
N ALA A 210 -16.18 -8.80 -3.26
CA ALA A 210 -14.76 -8.55 -3.44
C ALA A 210 -13.98 -9.76 -2.94
N ASN A 211 -12.92 -10.12 -3.66
CA ASN A 211 -12.11 -11.27 -3.28
C ASN A 211 -11.41 -10.93 -1.96
N ILE A 212 -12.02 -11.29 -0.84
CA ILE A 212 -11.39 -11.26 0.46
C ILE A 212 -10.31 -12.32 0.40
N VAL A 213 -9.06 -11.86 0.34
CA VAL A 213 -7.90 -12.72 0.43
C VAL A 213 -7.60 -12.85 1.91
N GLU A 214 -7.65 -14.06 2.43
CA GLU A 214 -7.33 -14.32 3.84
C GLU A 214 -5.82 -14.22 4.07
N MET A 215 -5.42 -13.56 5.16
CA MET A 215 -4.04 -13.59 5.66
C MET A 215 -3.98 -14.06 7.10
N HIS A 216 -2.96 -14.85 7.44
CA HIS A 216 -2.79 -15.37 8.80
C HIS A 216 -1.82 -14.54 9.67
N ALA A 217 -1.08 -13.57 9.13
CA ALA A 217 -0.08 -12.83 9.92
C ALA A 217 0.06 -11.34 9.50
N PRO A 218 0.09 -10.38 10.44
CA PRO A 218 0.38 -8.98 10.13
C PRO A 218 1.84 -8.70 9.82
N PHE A 219 2.03 -7.68 8.97
CA PHE A 219 3.30 -6.99 8.85
C PHE A 219 3.57 -6.25 10.16
N VAL A 220 4.45 -6.80 11.02
CA VAL A 220 4.77 -6.21 12.32
C VAL A 220 5.99 -5.30 12.18
N HIS A 221 5.80 -4.00 12.43
CA HIS A 221 6.89 -3.04 12.58
C HIS A 221 7.49 -3.13 13.99
N ALA A 222 8.62 -3.82 14.13
CA ALA A 222 9.26 -4.09 15.42
C ALA A 222 9.51 -2.84 16.31
N PRO A 223 9.93 -1.67 15.78
CA PRO A 223 10.12 -0.47 16.61
C PRO A 223 8.84 0.04 17.31
N SER A 224 7.67 -0.13 16.70
CA SER A 224 6.39 0.31 17.29
C SER A 224 5.96 -0.55 18.48
N TYR A 225 6.58 -1.73 18.66
CA TYR A 225 6.32 -2.66 19.74
C TYR A 225 7.52 -2.77 20.71
N GLN A 226 8.29 -1.68 20.89
CA GLN A 226 9.33 -1.52 21.92
C GLN A 226 8.78 -1.54 23.36
N GLY A 227 7.82 -2.40 23.67
CA GLY A 227 7.49 -2.76 25.04
C GLY A 227 8.67 -3.48 25.69
N GLN A 228 8.66 -3.56 27.03
CA GLN A 228 9.70 -4.22 27.84
C GLN A 228 10.03 -5.67 27.39
N ASN A 229 9.12 -6.31 26.62
CA ASN A 229 9.31 -7.64 26.08
C ASN A 229 10.05 -7.70 24.74
N LEU A 230 10.25 -6.60 23.99
CA LEU A 230 10.85 -6.69 22.66
C LEU A 230 12.28 -7.23 22.71
N ALA A 231 13.09 -6.79 23.67
CA ALA A 231 14.45 -7.31 23.85
C ALA A 231 14.44 -8.82 24.17
N ALA A 232 13.48 -9.28 24.99
CA ALA A 232 13.30 -10.69 25.29
C ALA A 232 12.81 -11.48 24.07
N THR A 233 11.85 -10.95 23.32
CA THR A 233 11.34 -11.56 22.08
C THR A 233 12.43 -11.64 21.01
N ILE A 234 13.25 -10.60 20.86
CA ILE A 234 14.42 -10.60 19.96
C ILE A 234 15.44 -11.66 20.41
N ALA A 235 15.72 -11.76 21.71
CA ALA A 235 16.66 -12.75 22.22
C ALA A 235 16.14 -14.19 22.06
N GLN A 236 14.83 -14.40 22.08
CA GLN A 236 14.18 -15.72 21.93
C GLN A 236 13.87 -16.08 20.48
N SER A 237 13.81 -15.10 19.58
CA SER A 237 13.47 -15.34 18.18
C SER A 237 14.66 -15.93 17.43
N PRO A 238 14.54 -17.13 16.84
CA PRO A 238 15.61 -17.73 16.04
C PRO A 238 15.88 -16.91 14.75
N PHE A 239 14.98 -16.01 14.40
CA PHE A 239 15.10 -15.15 13.22
C PHE A 239 15.83 -13.84 13.51
N SER A 240 16.02 -13.47 14.78
CA SER A 240 16.54 -12.15 15.15
C SER A 240 17.95 -11.84 14.64
N PRO A 241 18.92 -12.77 14.64
CA PRO A 241 20.22 -12.53 14.01
C PRO A 241 20.06 -12.19 12.52
N ARG A 242 19.23 -12.95 11.80
CA ARG A 242 18.96 -12.72 10.38
C ARG A 242 18.21 -11.40 10.13
N PHE A 243 17.29 -11.01 11.01
CA PHE A 243 16.64 -9.69 10.95
C PHE A 243 17.64 -8.55 11.12
N GLN A 244 18.63 -8.70 12.01
CA GLN A 244 19.70 -7.70 12.15
C GLN A 244 20.61 -7.65 10.94
N ASP A 245 20.92 -8.80 10.35
CA ASP A 245 21.75 -8.89 9.14
C ASP A 245 21.06 -8.25 7.92
N ILE A 246 19.75 -8.46 7.76
CA ILE A 246 18.95 -7.84 6.68
C ILE A 246 18.80 -6.31 6.88
N ARG A 247 18.92 -5.83 8.12
CA ARG A 247 18.86 -4.41 8.45
C ARG A 247 20.20 -3.69 8.28
N ARG A 248 21.32 -4.41 8.08
CA ARG A 248 22.65 -3.82 7.88
C ARG A 248 22.92 -3.55 6.42
#